data_AF-Q28VJ2-F1
#
_entry.id   AF-Q28VJ2-F1
#
_cell.length_a   1.000
_cell.length_b   1.000
_cell.length_c   1.000
_cell.angle_alpha   90.00
_cell.angle_beta   90.00
_cell.angle_gamma   90.00
#
_symmetry.space_group_name_H-M   'P 1'
#
loop_
_entity.id
_entity.type
_entity.pdbx_description
1 polymer ?
#
loop_
_entity_poly.entity_id
_entity_poly.type
_entity_poly.pdbx_seq_one_letter_code
_entity_poly.pdbx_strand_id
1 'polypeptide(L)'
;MPTGNELPINEGASALQMANTIFGPGVTVNTASYTGWSQSSGIYTNGDSVAPGVTPSDTGVILSTGRASHITQSNGDPNRSDSTSTNTPGPSNDPDFNAIAGFVGSNDASFLEVNFTPTTDVLTMQFTFASEEYPEYTGSVFNDIFGVWVNGALVASPVVNVTQINSVNQSENATLFNNNTDDDYNTEMDGFTVTLTLVMPVNINQPNDIKIGVADVADSAYDSNVLIAAGSIQGEFVAESDSITHLEGLTSVLDVLANDPTSGGIAFITHINGVEVNPGDSVTLSDGTIVTLLPSGELQIDPPATQTGLTSSETIHFTYTVDNGSGITDTAFVTVTAIPCFARGTMILTAHGEKPVETLVPGDRIATRDNGLQEIRWIGTRKVAAEGRFAPIAIEAGTFGMHRRLVVSPQHRVMLTHWMAEVMFGEDEVLVAAKDLVNDCSVRVLGPGDFDDGEVEYFHLLFDQHQIIFSDGLATESFLPGPTVMNDLDAAVQEEVLALFPDIDPDTKDGYGPAARLPLRAFEARAMLA
;
A
#
# COMPACT_ATOMS: atom_id res chain seq x y z
N MET A 1 -10.89 10.45 23.40
CA MET A 1 -10.82 11.91 23.51
C MET A 1 -9.62 12.30 24.35
N PRO A 2 -8.43 12.36 23.73
CA PRO A 2 -7.34 13.19 24.23
C PRO A 2 -7.83 14.60 24.58
N THR A 3 -7.10 15.27 25.46
CA THR A 3 -7.27 16.71 25.70
C THR A 3 -6.08 17.41 25.08
N GLY A 4 -6.33 18.50 24.36
CA GLY A 4 -5.31 19.36 23.77
C GLY A 4 -4.16 19.60 24.74
N ASN A 5 -2.97 19.18 24.33
CA ASN A 5 -1.73 19.37 25.08
C ASN A 5 -0.64 19.86 24.13
N GLU A 6 -0.01 20.99 24.46
CA GLU A 6 0.92 21.66 23.54
C GLU A 6 2.20 20.84 23.38
N LEU A 7 2.50 20.42 22.15
CA LEU A 7 3.75 19.80 21.76
C LEU A 7 4.89 20.81 21.92
N PRO A 8 5.88 20.55 22.78
CA PRO A 8 6.99 21.47 22.97
C PRO A 8 7.84 21.57 21.70
N ILE A 9 7.76 22.72 21.01
CA ILE A 9 8.52 23.01 19.78
C ILE A 9 9.46 24.19 20.01
N ASN A 10 10.75 23.97 19.76
CA ASN A 10 11.75 25.03 19.73
C ASN A 10 11.80 25.69 18.34
N GLU A 11 10.91 26.67 18.09
CA GLU A 11 10.91 27.51 16.87
C GLU A 11 12.19 28.35 16.71
N GLY A 12 13.04 28.44 17.76
CA GLY A 12 14.32 29.15 17.73
C GLY A 12 15.52 28.30 17.29
N ALA A 13 15.30 27.04 16.89
CA ALA A 13 16.36 26.14 16.48
C ALA A 13 17.05 26.64 15.20
N SER A 14 18.39 26.64 15.17
CA SER A 14 19.13 26.91 13.93
C SER A 14 19.01 25.74 12.95
N ALA A 15 19.18 26.01 11.66
CA ALA A 15 19.20 24.96 10.62
C ALA A 15 20.19 23.83 10.94
N LEU A 16 21.36 24.17 11.51
CA LEU A 16 22.35 23.18 11.91
C LEU A 16 21.89 22.33 13.11
N GLN A 17 21.13 22.91 14.06
CA GLN A 17 20.54 22.13 15.15
C GLN A 17 19.44 21.19 14.62
N MET A 18 18.58 21.67 13.72
CA MET A 18 17.56 20.85 13.07
C MET A 18 18.19 19.69 12.29
N ALA A 19 19.19 19.97 11.45
CA ALA A 19 19.93 18.95 10.72
C ALA A 19 20.56 17.90 11.66
N ASN A 20 21.30 18.33 12.68
CA ASN A 20 21.89 17.38 13.64
C ASN A 20 20.86 16.61 14.49
N THR A 21 19.59 17.04 14.49
CA THR A 21 18.52 16.31 15.18
C THR A 21 18.04 15.12 14.35
N ILE A 22 17.86 15.29 13.04
CA ILE A 22 17.29 14.26 12.14
C ILE A 22 18.33 13.32 11.54
N PHE A 23 19.60 13.75 11.42
CA PHE A 23 20.68 12.89 10.95
C PHE A 23 21.20 11.97 12.05
N GLY A 24 21.21 10.67 11.74
CA GLY A 24 21.58 9.61 12.67
C GLY A 24 23.02 9.10 12.51
N PRO A 25 23.29 7.90 13.06
CA PRO A 25 24.59 7.24 12.95
C PRO A 25 25.08 7.09 11.50
N GLY A 26 26.39 7.04 11.33
CA GLY A 26 27.01 6.90 10.02
C GLY A 26 26.92 8.12 9.10
N VAL A 27 26.36 9.26 9.54
CA VAL A 27 26.26 10.48 8.73
C VAL A 27 26.86 11.70 9.42
N THR A 28 27.69 12.45 8.68
CA THR A 28 28.26 13.72 9.16
C THR A 28 27.58 14.90 8.49
N VAL A 29 26.95 15.79 9.26
CA VAL A 29 26.41 17.06 8.76
C VAL A 29 27.55 18.06 8.59
N ASN A 30 27.73 18.56 7.37
CA ASN A 30 28.77 19.54 7.02
C ASN A 30 28.27 20.97 7.18
N THR A 31 27.12 21.28 6.59
CA THR A 31 26.45 22.59 6.66
C THR A 31 24.94 22.42 6.54
N ALA A 32 24.18 23.37 7.08
CA ALA A 32 22.73 23.41 6.89
C ALA A 32 22.22 24.86 6.78
N SER A 33 21.18 25.05 5.97
CA SER A 33 20.43 26.29 5.83
C SER A 33 18.93 26.01 5.85
N TYR A 34 18.16 26.95 6.37
CA TYR A 34 16.71 26.89 6.39
C TYR A 34 16.15 28.10 5.65
N THR A 35 15.14 27.86 4.83
CA THR A 35 14.40 28.87 4.09
C THR A 35 12.92 28.72 4.40
N GLY A 36 12.29 29.81 4.85
CA GLY A 36 10.90 29.84 5.27
C GLY A 36 10.69 30.87 6.36
N TRP A 37 9.48 30.99 6.87
CA TRP A 37 9.24 31.81 8.06
C TRP A 37 9.89 31.15 9.29
N SER A 38 10.42 31.96 10.20
CA SER A 38 11.16 31.47 11.38
C SER A 38 10.30 30.68 12.37
N GLN A 39 8.98 30.71 12.23
CA GLN A 39 8.04 29.97 13.08
C GLN A 39 7.40 28.78 12.35
N SER A 40 7.78 28.56 11.09
CA SER A 40 7.33 27.44 10.25
C SER A 40 8.23 26.22 10.37
N SER A 41 9.16 26.22 11.33
CA SER A 41 9.99 25.07 11.65
C SER A 41 10.41 25.07 13.10
N GLY A 42 10.86 23.92 13.59
CA GLY A 42 11.46 23.80 14.91
C GLY A 42 11.83 22.37 15.27
N ILE A 43 12.41 22.22 16.45
CA ILE A 43 12.68 20.89 17.05
C ILE A 43 11.54 20.58 18.02
N TYR A 44 10.79 19.52 17.79
CA TYR A 44 9.79 19.02 18.73
C TYR A 44 10.42 18.03 19.73
N THR A 45 9.84 17.91 20.93
CA THR A 45 10.27 16.98 21.98
C THR A 45 9.07 16.43 22.75
N ASN A 46 9.25 15.31 23.46
CA ASN A 46 8.20 14.61 24.20
C ASN A 46 7.05 14.09 23.31
N GLY A 47 7.33 13.86 22.02
CA GLY A 47 6.34 13.46 21.02
C GLY A 47 5.52 12.24 21.43
N ASP A 48 6.18 11.17 21.88
CA ASP A 48 5.54 9.91 22.28
C ASP A 48 4.57 10.10 23.44
N SER A 49 4.85 11.05 24.33
CA SER A 49 4.02 11.34 25.50
C SER A 49 2.94 12.40 25.26
N VAL A 50 3.16 13.32 24.32
CA VAL A 50 2.27 14.47 24.08
C VAL A 50 1.36 14.24 22.88
N ALA A 51 1.90 13.77 21.76
CA ALA A 51 1.17 13.58 20.51
C ALA A 51 1.47 12.18 19.90
N PRO A 52 1.19 11.08 20.64
CA PRO A 52 1.46 9.73 20.16
C PRO A 52 0.74 9.46 18.85
N GLY A 53 1.42 8.76 17.94
CA GLY A 53 0.96 8.48 16.58
C GLY A 53 1.19 9.63 15.59
N VAL A 54 1.01 10.89 16.02
CA VAL A 54 1.23 12.08 15.18
C VAL A 54 2.72 12.33 14.96
N THR A 55 3.52 12.23 16.02
CA THR A 55 4.98 12.35 15.91
C THR A 55 5.61 10.99 15.58
N PRO A 56 6.54 10.89 14.60
CA PRO A 56 7.19 9.63 14.25
C PRO A 56 8.24 9.16 15.27
N SER A 57 8.53 9.95 16.30
CA SER A 57 9.44 9.61 17.41
C SER A 57 9.27 10.62 18.55
N ASP A 58 9.94 10.40 19.69
CA ASP A 58 9.86 11.33 20.84
C ASP A 58 10.44 12.73 20.58
N THR A 59 11.39 12.85 19.65
CA THR A 59 12.06 14.11 19.30
C THR A 59 12.30 14.15 17.80
N GLY A 60 12.27 15.34 17.20
CA GLY A 60 12.55 15.46 15.78
C GLY A 60 12.39 16.87 15.28
N VAL A 61 12.23 17.02 13.96
CA VAL A 61 12.04 18.32 13.31
C VAL A 61 10.66 18.40 12.70
N ILE A 62 10.00 19.53 12.87
CA ILE A 62 8.76 19.87 12.18
C ILE A 62 9.04 20.97 11.15
N LEU A 63 8.47 20.81 9.96
CA LEU A 63 8.35 21.85 8.92
C LEU A 63 6.86 22.06 8.65
N SER A 64 6.42 23.30 8.54
CA SER A 64 5.02 23.66 8.37
C SER A 64 4.86 24.69 7.26
N THR A 65 3.74 24.66 6.54
CA THR A 65 3.36 25.77 5.66
C THR A 65 2.74 26.93 6.45
N GLY A 66 2.27 26.64 7.66
CA GLY A 66 1.84 27.60 8.66
C GLY A 66 2.83 27.76 9.83
N ARG A 67 2.29 27.91 11.04
CA ARG A 67 3.10 27.99 12.26
C ARG A 67 3.26 26.62 12.90
N ALA A 68 4.50 26.17 13.05
CA ALA A 68 4.83 24.85 13.60
C ALA A 68 4.22 24.61 15.00
N SER A 69 4.20 25.62 15.88
CA SER A 69 3.61 25.46 17.21
C SER A 69 2.08 25.29 17.23
N HIS A 70 1.38 25.46 16.11
CA HIS A 70 -0.08 25.31 16.02
C HIS A 70 -0.54 23.90 15.67
N ILE A 71 0.39 22.95 15.44
CA ILE A 71 0.02 21.56 15.19
C ILE A 71 -0.76 20.92 16.36
N THR A 72 -0.61 21.42 17.58
CA THR A 72 -1.34 20.94 18.76
C THR A 72 -1.91 22.09 19.56
N GLN A 73 -3.01 21.85 20.28
CA GLN A 73 -3.63 22.82 21.17
C GLN A 73 -3.04 22.81 22.59
N SER A 74 -3.11 23.94 23.28
CA SER A 74 -2.62 24.06 24.67
C SER A 74 -3.60 23.59 25.75
N ASN A 75 -4.88 23.36 25.41
CA ASN A 75 -5.92 22.85 26.33
C ASN A 75 -7.18 22.41 25.56
N GLY A 76 -8.12 21.78 26.27
CA GLY A 76 -9.49 21.41 25.85
C GLY A 76 -9.54 20.53 24.60
N ASP A 77 -10.42 20.81 23.64
CA ASP A 77 -10.55 19.90 22.48
C ASP A 77 -9.30 20.00 21.58
N PRO A 78 -8.73 18.87 21.11
CA PRO A 78 -7.53 18.82 20.28
C PRO A 78 -7.61 19.45 18.89
N ASN A 79 -8.76 19.35 18.22
CA ASN A 79 -9.07 19.86 16.89
C ASN A 79 -10.32 20.75 16.96
N ARG A 80 -10.14 22.06 17.06
CA ARG A 80 -11.22 23.02 17.37
C ARG A 80 -11.68 23.84 16.18
N SER A 81 -10.93 23.81 15.10
CA SER A 81 -11.09 24.70 13.98
C SER A 81 -11.00 23.89 12.70
N ASP A 82 -12.15 23.74 12.03
CA ASP A 82 -12.31 23.10 10.72
C ASP A 82 -11.47 23.74 9.56
N SER A 83 -10.56 24.69 9.88
CA SER A 83 -9.80 25.51 8.92
C SER A 83 -8.64 26.25 9.61
N THR A 84 -7.81 25.57 10.40
CA THR A 84 -6.62 26.22 10.97
C THR A 84 -5.65 26.62 9.86
N SER A 85 -5.42 27.92 9.75
CA SER A 85 -4.49 28.47 8.77
C SER A 85 -3.74 29.65 9.34
N THR A 86 -2.43 29.65 9.13
CA THR A 86 -1.53 30.72 9.51
C THR A 86 -0.69 31.10 8.30
N ASN A 87 -1.19 31.97 7.42
CA ASN A 87 -0.41 32.46 6.27
C ASN A 87 1.02 32.88 6.68
N THR A 88 2.01 32.47 5.89
CA THR A 88 3.41 32.74 6.22
C THR A 88 4.08 33.59 5.14
N PRO A 89 5.14 34.33 5.48
CA PRO A 89 5.95 35.05 4.49
C PRO A 89 6.94 34.13 3.75
N GLY A 90 6.69 32.82 3.66
CA GLY A 90 7.56 31.88 2.96
C GLY A 90 7.74 32.23 1.47
N PRO A 91 8.84 31.82 0.82
CA PRO A 91 9.03 32.08 -0.59
C PRO A 91 8.02 31.32 -1.45
N SER A 92 7.45 32.01 -2.42
CA SER A 92 6.65 31.42 -3.50
C SER A 92 7.52 31.12 -4.73
N ASN A 93 7.04 30.24 -5.59
CA ASN A 93 7.65 29.87 -6.87
C ASN A 93 9.04 29.25 -6.76
N ASP A 94 9.29 28.45 -5.73
CA ASP A 94 10.50 27.65 -5.68
C ASP A 94 10.51 26.65 -6.87
N PRO A 95 11.61 26.53 -7.63
CA PRO A 95 11.64 25.70 -8.84
C PRO A 95 11.36 24.22 -8.59
N ASP A 96 11.81 23.67 -7.46
CA ASP A 96 11.67 22.24 -7.18
C ASP A 96 10.22 21.93 -6.77
N PHE A 97 9.64 22.77 -5.90
CA PHE A 97 8.22 22.65 -5.54
C PHE A 97 7.31 22.90 -6.75
N ASN A 98 7.63 23.87 -7.62
CA ASN A 98 6.88 24.10 -8.86
C ASN A 98 6.94 22.91 -9.83
N ALA A 99 8.04 22.16 -9.85
CA ALA A 99 8.14 20.97 -10.68
C ALA A 99 7.15 19.87 -10.23
N ILE A 100 6.82 19.82 -8.93
CA ILE A 100 5.79 18.94 -8.38
C ILE A 100 4.38 19.56 -8.57
N ALA A 101 4.20 20.85 -8.27
CA ALA A 101 2.92 21.56 -8.35
C ALA A 101 2.36 21.71 -9.78
N GLY A 102 3.22 21.57 -10.79
CA GLY A 102 2.87 21.80 -12.18
C GLY A 102 2.53 23.27 -12.46
N PHE A 103 1.40 23.52 -13.11
CA PHE A 103 1.07 24.84 -13.67
C PHE A 103 0.60 25.89 -12.65
N VAL A 104 0.31 25.49 -11.40
CA VAL A 104 -0.34 26.36 -10.42
C VAL A 104 0.65 27.11 -9.52
N GLY A 105 1.89 26.62 -9.44
CA GLY A 105 2.96 27.21 -8.63
C GLY A 105 2.82 26.91 -7.14
N SER A 106 3.94 27.04 -6.42
CA SER A 106 4.05 26.86 -4.97
C SER A 106 4.03 28.19 -4.22
N ASN A 107 3.48 28.21 -3.02
CA ASN A 107 3.50 29.34 -2.09
C ASN A 107 4.09 28.92 -0.74
N ASP A 108 4.50 29.90 0.06
CA ASP A 108 4.76 29.76 1.49
C ASP A 108 5.70 28.60 1.89
N ALA A 109 6.70 28.32 1.04
CA ALA A 109 7.56 27.15 1.21
C ALA A 109 8.40 27.22 2.51
N SER A 110 8.51 26.09 3.20
CA SER A 110 9.34 25.87 4.38
C SER A 110 10.24 24.67 4.14
N PHE A 111 11.55 24.90 3.99
CA PHE A 111 12.48 23.84 3.64
C PHE A 111 13.86 23.97 4.30
N LEU A 112 14.44 22.82 4.59
CA LEU A 112 15.77 22.62 5.14
C LEU A 112 16.68 22.05 4.05
N GLU A 113 17.83 22.69 3.84
CA GLU A 113 18.89 22.21 2.96
C GLU A 113 20.10 21.81 3.80
N VAL A 114 20.64 20.62 3.56
CA VAL A 114 21.76 20.07 4.32
C VAL A 114 22.79 19.47 3.38
N ASN A 115 24.04 19.87 3.57
CA ASN A 115 25.18 19.16 2.99
C ASN A 115 25.70 18.17 4.03
N PHE A 116 25.84 16.91 3.65
CA PHE A 116 26.24 15.83 4.56
C PHE A 116 27.17 14.83 3.88
N THR A 117 27.85 14.00 4.67
CA THR A 117 28.72 12.93 4.20
C THR A 117 28.36 11.62 4.89
N PRO A 118 27.75 10.65 4.17
CA PRO A 118 27.36 9.36 4.71
C PRO A 118 28.48 8.33 4.61
N THR A 119 28.42 7.30 5.44
CA THR A 119 29.32 6.13 5.41
C THR A 119 28.72 4.93 4.68
N THR A 120 27.45 5.02 4.29
CA THR A 120 26.71 4.06 3.45
C THR A 120 26.32 4.68 2.12
N ASP A 121 25.86 3.86 1.18
CA ASP A 121 25.35 4.26 -0.15
C ASP A 121 23.81 4.37 -0.20
N VAL A 122 23.13 3.98 0.86
CA VAL A 122 21.68 4.17 1.07
C VAL A 122 21.45 4.75 2.47
N LEU A 123 20.49 5.69 2.57
CA LEU A 123 19.94 6.19 3.83
C LEU A 123 18.42 6.03 3.83
N THR A 124 17.80 5.86 4.99
CA THR A 124 16.36 6.00 5.16
C THR A 124 15.98 7.38 5.74
N MET A 125 14.70 7.71 5.79
CA MET A 125 14.16 8.83 6.55
C MET A 125 12.73 8.53 6.98
N GLN A 126 12.44 8.67 8.26
CA GLN A 126 11.11 8.42 8.82
C GLN A 126 10.37 9.73 9.08
N PHE A 127 9.12 9.81 8.66
CA PHE A 127 8.32 11.03 8.77
C PHE A 127 6.81 10.75 8.86
N THR A 128 6.05 11.69 9.41
CA THR A 128 4.59 11.78 9.25
C THR A 128 4.24 13.04 8.49
N PHE A 129 3.12 13.00 7.77
CA PHE A 129 2.55 14.15 7.09
C PHE A 129 1.13 14.39 7.60
N ALA A 130 0.85 15.60 8.08
CA ALA A 130 -0.41 15.99 8.71
C ALA A 130 -0.94 17.26 8.05
N SER A 131 -2.26 17.36 7.87
CA SER A 131 -2.86 18.49 7.16
C SER A 131 -4.31 18.73 7.59
N GLU A 132 -4.73 19.99 7.50
CA GLU A 132 -6.12 20.47 7.59
C GLU A 132 -6.88 20.30 6.26
N GLU A 133 -6.21 19.88 5.19
CA GLU A 133 -6.85 19.61 3.90
C GLU A 133 -7.59 18.26 3.87
N TYR A 134 -7.34 17.40 4.87
CA TYR A 134 -8.09 16.16 5.07
C TYR A 134 -9.43 16.43 5.77
N PRO A 135 -10.48 15.63 5.52
CA PRO A 135 -10.74 14.84 4.31
C PRO A 135 -11.19 15.66 3.09
N GLU A 136 -11.57 16.92 3.27
CA GLU A 136 -12.40 17.72 2.35
C GLU A 136 -11.78 17.96 0.97
N TYR A 137 -10.45 18.02 0.90
CA TYR A 137 -9.72 18.36 -0.32
C TYR A 137 -8.94 17.18 -0.92
N THR A 138 -9.17 15.97 -0.43
CA THR A 138 -8.62 14.75 -1.04
C THR A 138 -9.14 14.59 -2.49
N GLY A 139 -8.22 14.32 -3.44
CA GLY A 139 -8.51 14.29 -4.89
C GLY A 139 -8.50 15.65 -5.59
N SER A 140 -8.06 16.70 -4.91
CA SER A 140 -7.95 18.07 -5.43
C SER A 140 -6.58 18.39 -6.04
N VAL A 141 -6.52 19.48 -6.82
CA VAL A 141 -5.28 20.05 -7.39
C VAL A 141 -4.66 21.14 -6.50
N PHE A 142 -5.26 21.39 -5.34
CA PHE A 142 -4.90 22.46 -4.40
C PHE A 142 -3.99 21.97 -3.26
N ASN A 143 -3.53 20.72 -3.32
CA ASN A 143 -2.90 20.05 -2.20
C ASN A 143 -1.47 20.49 -1.92
N ASP A 144 -1.15 20.68 -0.66
CA ASP A 144 0.19 21.00 -0.19
C ASP A 144 1.20 19.92 -0.59
N ILE A 145 2.40 20.39 -0.95
CA ILE A 145 3.47 19.54 -1.45
C ILE A 145 4.48 19.28 -0.37
N PHE A 146 4.76 18.01 -0.13
CA PHE A 146 5.98 17.58 0.53
C PHE A 146 7.01 17.11 -0.51
N GLY A 147 8.29 17.41 -0.29
CA GLY A 147 9.34 16.94 -1.19
C GLY A 147 10.67 16.72 -0.49
N VAL A 148 11.38 15.70 -0.97
CA VAL A 148 12.75 15.38 -0.57
C VAL A 148 13.58 15.23 -1.83
N TRP A 149 14.66 16.01 -1.95
CA TRP A 149 15.57 15.93 -3.08
C TRP A 149 16.96 15.60 -2.59
N VAL A 150 17.58 14.57 -3.18
CA VAL A 150 18.97 14.20 -2.91
C VAL A 150 19.79 14.45 -4.17
N ASN A 151 20.84 15.27 -4.06
CA ASN A 151 21.69 15.70 -5.17
C ASN A 151 20.88 16.27 -6.36
N GLY A 152 19.76 16.94 -6.06
CA GLY A 152 18.85 17.53 -7.04
C GLY A 152 17.84 16.56 -7.68
N ALA A 153 17.86 15.28 -7.32
CA ALA A 153 16.85 14.31 -7.77
C ALA A 153 15.77 14.14 -6.68
N LEU A 154 14.50 14.24 -7.09
CA LEU A 154 13.37 13.96 -6.20
C LEU A 154 13.39 12.49 -5.77
N VAL A 155 13.27 12.25 -4.47
CA VAL A 155 13.15 10.93 -3.87
C VAL A 155 11.69 10.50 -3.94
N ALA A 156 11.44 9.34 -4.54
CA ALA A 156 10.12 8.72 -4.59
C ALA A 156 10.06 7.54 -3.60
N SER A 157 8.88 7.28 -3.05
CA SER A 157 8.60 5.99 -2.41
C SER A 157 8.03 5.02 -3.47
N PRO A 158 8.44 3.74 -3.46
CA PRO A 158 7.88 2.74 -4.36
C PRO A 158 6.45 2.34 -3.98
N VAL A 159 5.99 2.69 -2.78
CA VAL A 159 4.68 2.27 -2.23
C VAL A 159 3.65 3.38 -2.32
N VAL A 160 4.01 4.60 -1.93
CA VAL A 160 3.09 5.74 -1.89
C VAL A 160 3.72 6.97 -2.54
N ASN A 161 2.93 7.76 -3.26
CA ASN A 161 3.41 9.07 -3.72
C ASN A 161 3.41 10.07 -2.56
N VAL A 162 4.53 10.16 -1.84
CA VAL A 162 4.69 11.02 -0.67
C VAL A 162 4.53 12.51 -0.95
N THR A 163 4.49 12.93 -2.22
CA THR A 163 4.56 14.34 -2.56
C THR A 163 3.28 15.13 -2.31
N GLN A 164 2.16 14.44 -2.11
CA GLN A 164 0.83 15.04 -1.92
C GLN A 164 -0.03 14.16 -1.02
N ILE A 165 -0.99 14.76 -0.31
CA ILE A 165 -1.99 14.06 0.52
C ILE A 165 -2.92 13.10 -0.25
N ASN A 166 -2.89 13.16 -1.59
CA ASN A 166 -3.75 12.33 -2.44
C ASN A 166 -3.40 10.84 -2.34
N SER A 167 -2.13 10.48 -2.08
CA SER A 167 -1.73 9.08 -2.08
C SER A 167 -2.04 8.34 -0.79
N VAL A 168 -2.30 9.06 0.31
CA VAL A 168 -2.63 8.49 1.62
C VAL A 168 -3.78 9.30 2.21
N ASN A 169 -4.99 8.76 2.15
CA ASN A 169 -6.21 9.39 2.65
C ASN A 169 -7.29 8.35 2.97
N GLN A 170 -8.53 8.77 3.22
CA GLN A 170 -9.62 7.85 3.59
C GLN A 170 -10.01 6.86 2.47
N SER A 171 -9.56 7.08 1.24
CA SER A 171 -9.91 6.31 0.03
C SER A 171 -8.72 5.70 -0.71
N GLU A 172 -7.53 6.28 -0.60
CA GLU A 172 -6.28 5.77 -1.17
C GLU A 172 -5.30 5.41 -0.05
N ASN A 173 -4.79 4.17 -0.03
CA ASN A 173 -3.90 3.67 1.02
C ASN A 173 -4.42 3.94 2.45
N ALA A 174 -5.73 3.74 2.66
CA ALA A 174 -6.44 4.16 3.87
C ALA A 174 -5.92 3.54 5.17
N THR A 175 -5.25 2.39 5.08
CA THR A 175 -4.56 1.74 6.20
C THR A 175 -3.37 2.54 6.72
N LEU A 176 -2.80 3.42 5.91
CA LEU A 176 -1.71 4.33 6.28
C LEU A 176 -2.21 5.71 6.75
N PHE A 177 -3.53 5.93 6.79
CA PHE A 177 -4.14 7.21 7.13
C PHE A 177 -4.85 7.15 8.49
N ASN A 178 -4.65 8.19 9.31
CA ASN A 178 -5.36 8.43 10.56
C ASN A 178 -6.28 9.64 10.41
N ASN A 179 -7.58 9.40 10.59
CA ASN A 179 -8.57 10.48 10.67
C ASN A 179 -8.53 11.13 12.05
N ASN A 180 -8.66 12.45 12.11
CA ASN A 180 -8.73 13.22 13.34
C ASN A 180 -9.88 14.26 13.36
N THR A 181 -10.86 14.16 12.46
CA THR A 181 -12.07 15.00 12.49
C THR A 181 -12.93 14.83 13.74
N ASP A 182 -12.72 13.74 14.49
CA ASP A 182 -13.44 13.40 15.72
C ASP A 182 -12.55 13.56 16.99
N ASP A 183 -11.47 14.35 16.95
CA ASP A 183 -10.59 14.62 18.10
C ASP A 183 -9.92 13.35 18.71
N ASP A 184 -9.66 12.34 17.88
CA ASP A 184 -9.10 11.06 18.34
C ASP A 184 -7.61 11.15 18.73
N TYR A 185 -6.90 12.14 18.19
CA TYR A 185 -5.47 12.39 18.39
C TYR A 185 -5.21 13.81 18.88
N ASN A 186 -4.09 14.00 19.60
CA ASN A 186 -3.68 15.32 20.06
C ASN A 186 -2.97 16.10 18.95
N THR A 187 -3.74 16.55 17.97
CA THR A 187 -3.32 17.43 16.88
C THR A 187 -4.51 18.26 16.45
N GLU A 188 -4.26 19.49 16.00
CA GLU A 188 -5.29 20.34 15.38
C GLU A 188 -5.63 19.83 13.98
N MET A 189 -4.65 19.22 13.28
CA MET A 189 -4.83 18.72 11.92
C MET A 189 -5.97 17.71 11.81
N ASP A 190 -6.80 17.82 10.77
CA ASP A 190 -7.93 16.93 10.51
C ASP A 190 -7.55 15.51 10.10
N GLY A 191 -6.32 15.32 9.60
CA GLY A 191 -5.79 14.00 9.26
C GLY A 191 -4.27 13.97 9.19
N PHE A 192 -3.71 12.77 9.34
CA PHE A 192 -2.28 12.55 9.22
C PHE A 192 -1.94 11.12 8.80
N THR A 193 -0.75 10.91 8.24
CA THR A 193 -0.25 9.57 7.89
C THR A 193 0.26 8.85 9.13
N VAL A 194 0.30 7.52 9.12
CA VAL A 194 1.21 6.76 9.99
C VAL A 194 2.67 7.16 9.70
N THR A 195 3.61 6.68 10.50
CA THR A 195 5.04 6.89 10.19
C THR A 195 5.37 6.19 8.87
N LEU A 196 5.77 6.97 7.88
CA LEU A 196 6.21 6.54 6.56
C LEU A 196 7.74 6.59 6.49
N THR A 197 8.30 5.92 5.49
CA THR A 197 9.74 5.89 5.23
C THR A 197 10.06 6.31 3.80
N LEU A 198 11.24 6.90 3.59
CA LEU A 198 11.86 7.10 2.29
C LEU A 198 13.23 6.45 2.24
N VAL A 199 13.52 5.76 1.15
CA VAL A 199 14.84 5.18 0.87
C VAL A 199 15.58 6.05 -0.13
N MET A 200 16.78 6.48 0.21
CA MET A 200 17.53 7.52 -0.49
C MET A 200 18.91 7.01 -0.91
N PRO A 201 19.18 6.85 -2.21
CA PRO A 201 20.53 6.55 -2.69
C PRO A 201 21.44 7.77 -2.53
N VAL A 202 22.65 7.56 -2.02
CA VAL A 202 23.63 8.61 -1.72
C VAL A 202 25.05 8.23 -2.15
N ASN A 203 25.91 9.21 -2.35
CA ASN A 203 27.32 8.99 -2.65
C ASN A 203 28.10 8.68 -1.35
N ILE A 204 28.47 7.42 -1.16
CA ILE A 204 29.23 6.97 0.00
C ILE A 204 30.57 7.71 0.16
N ASN A 205 30.87 8.16 1.39
CA ASN A 205 32.09 8.89 1.76
C ASN A 205 32.34 10.16 0.92
N GLN A 206 31.30 10.75 0.33
CA GLN A 206 31.36 12.02 -0.40
C GLN A 206 30.32 13.00 0.15
N PRO A 207 30.53 14.32 -0.04
CA PRO A 207 29.47 15.30 0.19
C PRO A 207 28.26 15.02 -0.72
N ASN A 208 27.08 15.00 -0.12
CA ASN A 208 25.77 14.96 -0.76
C ASN A 208 24.97 16.17 -0.29
N ASP A 209 24.02 16.61 -1.11
CA ASP A 209 23.06 17.65 -0.74
C ASP A 209 21.67 17.03 -0.62
N ILE A 210 20.95 17.37 0.46
CA ILE A 210 19.53 17.05 0.61
C ILE A 210 18.73 18.33 0.84
N LYS A 211 17.58 18.42 0.18
CA LYS A 211 16.55 19.43 0.44
C LYS A 211 15.29 18.71 0.92
N ILE A 212 14.73 19.12 2.04
CA ILE A 212 13.50 18.56 2.63
C ILE A 212 12.57 19.72 2.89
N GLY A 213 11.33 19.66 2.42
CA GLY A 213 10.39 20.72 2.77
C GLY A 213 8.97 20.54 2.31
N VAL A 214 8.16 21.50 2.72
CA VAL A 214 6.72 21.58 2.46
C VAL A 214 6.39 22.93 1.84
N ALA A 215 5.37 23.00 0.98
CA ALA A 215 4.90 24.25 0.38
C ALA A 215 3.42 24.16 0.02
N ASP A 216 2.71 25.28 0.12
CA ASP A 216 1.31 25.36 -0.29
C ASP A 216 1.18 25.29 -1.82
N VAL A 217 0.06 24.75 -2.31
CA VAL A 217 -0.28 24.79 -3.73
C VAL A 217 -1.53 25.61 -3.95
N ALA A 218 -1.43 26.55 -4.89
CA ALA A 218 -2.54 27.27 -5.50
C ALA A 218 -3.35 28.25 -4.61
N ASP A 219 -3.66 27.93 -3.36
CA ASP A 219 -4.00 28.95 -2.35
C ASP A 219 -3.09 28.83 -1.11
N SER A 220 -3.43 29.51 -0.02
CA SER A 220 -2.63 29.57 1.23
C SER A 220 -3.53 29.37 2.44
N ALA A 221 -4.72 28.82 2.19
CA ALA A 221 -5.66 28.44 3.21
C ALA A 221 -5.40 26.96 3.51
N TYR A 222 -5.40 26.61 4.79
CA TYR A 222 -5.02 25.31 5.38
C TYR A 222 -3.50 25.14 5.54
N ASP A 223 -3.10 24.70 6.75
CA ASP A 223 -1.70 24.47 7.09
C ASP A 223 -1.39 22.96 6.99
N SER A 224 -0.26 22.60 6.37
CA SER A 224 0.29 21.25 6.41
C SER A 224 1.59 21.20 7.20
N ASN A 225 1.87 20.02 7.78
CA ASN A 225 2.99 19.78 8.66
C ASN A 225 3.68 18.47 8.30
N VAL A 226 5.00 18.52 8.16
CA VAL A 226 5.86 17.34 8.03
C VAL A 226 6.68 17.22 9.31
N LEU A 227 6.56 16.09 10.00
CA LEU A 227 7.36 15.78 11.18
C LEU A 227 8.35 14.68 10.82
N ILE A 228 9.63 14.92 11.09
CA ILE A 228 10.73 14.02 10.74
C ILE A 228 11.30 13.47 12.05
N ALA A 229 11.50 12.15 12.13
CA ALA A 229 12.01 11.52 13.35
C ALA A 229 13.50 11.83 13.58
N ALA A 230 13.89 12.03 14.85
CA ALA A 230 15.29 12.23 15.20
C ALA A 230 16.13 11.02 14.83
N GLY A 231 17.33 11.27 14.31
CA GLY A 231 18.28 10.24 13.92
C GLY A 231 17.81 9.30 12.80
N SER A 232 16.65 9.54 12.18
CA SER A 232 16.09 8.65 11.16
C SER A 232 16.81 8.74 9.82
N ILE A 233 17.55 9.83 9.56
CA ILE A 233 18.40 9.94 8.36
C ILE A 233 19.73 9.24 8.60
N GLN A 234 19.73 7.92 8.38
CA GLN A 234 20.86 7.03 8.63
C GLN A 234 20.83 5.81 7.69
N GLY A 235 21.93 5.06 7.63
CA GLY A 235 22.03 3.83 6.82
C GLY A 235 22.78 2.69 7.50
N GLU A 236 23.02 2.77 8.81
CA GLU A 236 23.66 1.70 9.58
C GLU A 236 22.72 0.49 9.79
N PHE A 237 21.41 0.73 9.77
CA PHE A 237 20.38 -0.31 9.78
C PHE A 237 19.21 0.16 8.91
N VAL A 238 18.90 -0.58 7.85
CA VAL A 238 17.80 -0.26 6.93
C VAL A 238 16.80 -1.40 6.99
N ALA A 239 15.57 -1.11 7.38
CA ALA A 239 14.47 -2.04 7.27
C ALA A 239 14.03 -2.05 5.79
N GLU A 240 14.02 -3.23 5.18
CA GLU A 240 13.65 -3.42 3.79
C GLU A 240 12.15 -3.72 3.69
N SER A 241 11.47 -3.11 2.71
CA SER A 241 10.03 -3.34 2.55
C SER A 241 9.73 -4.76 2.08
N ASP A 242 8.63 -5.30 2.56
CA ASP A 242 8.18 -6.65 2.29
C ASP A 242 6.91 -6.67 1.45
N SER A 243 6.70 -7.77 0.74
CA SER A 243 5.43 -8.05 0.08
C SER A 243 5.00 -9.49 0.32
N ILE A 244 3.70 -9.71 0.34
CA ILE A 244 3.10 -11.03 0.38
C ILE A 244 1.80 -11.06 -0.42
N THR A 245 1.65 -12.07 -1.28
CA THR A 245 0.35 -12.39 -1.86
C THR A 245 -0.43 -13.29 -0.89
N HIS A 246 -1.58 -12.82 -0.39
CA HIS A 246 -2.53 -13.67 0.33
C HIS A 246 -3.74 -14.04 -0.51
N LEU A 247 -4.49 -15.05 -0.09
CA LEU A 247 -5.79 -15.34 -0.70
C LEU A 247 -6.86 -14.61 0.10
N GLU A 248 -7.86 -14.05 -0.59
CA GLU A 248 -8.94 -13.22 -0.03
C GLU A 248 -9.49 -13.82 1.25
N GLY A 249 -9.02 -13.32 2.39
CA GLY A 249 -9.50 -13.72 3.69
C GLY A 249 -8.67 -14.66 4.57
N LEU A 250 -7.47 -15.04 4.12
CA LEU A 250 -6.64 -16.00 4.81
C LEU A 250 -5.66 -15.25 5.66
N THR A 251 -5.54 -15.74 6.88
CA THR A 251 -4.36 -15.53 7.67
C THR A 251 -3.11 -15.88 6.86
N SER A 252 -2.19 -14.94 6.75
CA SER A 252 -0.85 -15.16 6.22
C SER A 252 0.17 -14.89 7.31
N VAL A 253 1.32 -15.56 7.24
CA VAL A 253 2.44 -15.33 8.18
C VAL A 253 3.65 -14.92 7.35
N LEU A 254 4.26 -13.81 7.72
CA LEU A 254 5.37 -13.20 7.00
C LEU A 254 6.51 -12.92 7.98
N ASP A 255 7.72 -13.38 7.63
CA ASP A 255 8.95 -13.02 8.32
C ASP A 255 9.53 -11.76 7.66
N VAL A 256 9.11 -10.59 8.15
CA VAL A 256 9.56 -9.28 7.65
C VAL A 256 11.00 -8.96 8.02
N LEU A 257 11.65 -9.76 8.86
CA LEU A 257 13.05 -9.56 9.22
C LEU A 257 13.99 -10.42 8.36
N ALA A 258 13.44 -11.23 7.44
CA ALA A 258 14.21 -12.19 6.64
C ALA A 258 15.12 -11.51 5.59
N ASN A 259 14.70 -10.35 5.09
CA ASN A 259 15.43 -9.48 4.16
C ASN A 259 16.28 -8.42 4.88
N ASP A 260 16.07 -8.20 6.18
CA ASP A 260 16.77 -7.15 6.93
C ASP A 260 18.21 -7.54 7.34
N PRO A 261 19.17 -6.60 7.29
CA PRO A 261 20.53 -6.84 7.72
C PRO A 261 20.60 -7.04 9.24
N THR A 262 20.89 -8.27 9.67
CA THR A 262 21.20 -8.54 11.07
C THR A 262 22.63 -8.06 11.38
N SER A 263 22.79 -6.80 11.79
CA SER A 263 24.08 -6.15 12.12
C SER A 263 24.74 -6.70 13.40
N GLY A 264 24.76 -8.02 13.58
CA GLY A 264 25.35 -8.71 14.74
C GLY A 264 24.50 -8.69 16.03
N GLY A 265 23.28 -8.13 15.98
CA GLY A 265 22.28 -8.13 17.04
C GLY A 265 21.01 -8.92 16.68
N ILE A 266 20.07 -9.03 17.62
CA ILE A 266 18.71 -9.54 17.37
C ILE A 266 17.87 -8.30 17.01
N ALA A 267 17.42 -8.20 15.76
CA ALA A 267 16.42 -7.22 15.36
C ALA A 267 15.04 -7.70 15.84
N PHE A 268 14.17 -6.77 16.25
CA PHE A 268 12.81 -7.11 16.65
C PHE A 268 11.83 -5.98 16.35
N ILE A 269 10.60 -6.35 16.03
CA ILE A 269 9.52 -5.44 15.70
C ILE A 269 9.05 -4.76 16.99
N THR A 270 8.92 -3.43 16.94
CA THR A 270 8.47 -2.58 18.06
C THR A 270 7.13 -1.93 17.79
N HIS A 271 6.81 -1.65 16.52
CA HIS A 271 5.55 -1.03 16.13
C HIS A 271 4.96 -1.70 14.89
N ILE A 272 3.63 -1.73 14.83
CA ILE A 272 2.86 -2.01 13.63
C ILE A 272 1.97 -0.80 13.39
N ASN A 273 2.12 -0.17 12.23
CA ASN A 273 1.34 0.99 11.79
C ASN A 273 1.38 2.17 12.79
N GLY A 274 2.54 2.39 13.41
CA GLY A 274 2.75 3.40 14.46
C GLY A 274 2.23 3.02 15.86
N VAL A 275 1.62 1.84 16.02
CA VAL A 275 1.15 1.34 17.32
C VAL A 275 2.22 0.44 17.94
N GLU A 276 2.63 0.75 19.17
CA GLU A 276 3.59 -0.06 19.94
C GLU A 276 3.04 -1.48 20.19
N VAL A 277 3.86 -2.50 19.94
CA VAL A 277 3.48 -3.92 20.08
C VAL A 277 4.55 -4.75 20.77
N ASN A 278 4.12 -5.76 21.52
CA ASN A 278 4.95 -6.85 22.02
C ASN A 278 4.53 -8.18 21.37
N PRO A 279 5.38 -9.22 21.43
CA PRO A 279 4.98 -10.54 20.93
C PRO A 279 3.70 -11.07 21.60
N GLY A 280 2.69 -11.34 20.79
CA GLY A 280 1.33 -11.71 21.19
C GLY A 280 0.30 -10.59 21.01
N ASP A 281 0.73 -9.34 20.81
CA ASP A 281 -0.17 -8.20 20.59
C ASP A 281 -0.63 -8.14 19.13
N SER A 282 -1.80 -7.53 18.91
CA SER A 282 -2.43 -7.38 17.61
C SER A 282 -2.90 -5.95 17.37
N VAL A 283 -2.71 -5.45 16.15
CA VAL A 283 -3.17 -4.14 15.69
C VAL A 283 -4.25 -4.33 14.63
N THR A 284 -5.40 -3.68 14.80
CA THR A 284 -6.45 -3.65 13.77
C THR A 284 -6.29 -2.39 12.92
N LEU A 285 -6.04 -2.56 11.63
CA LEU A 285 -5.94 -1.48 10.65
C LEU A 285 -7.33 -0.92 10.30
N SER A 286 -7.37 0.26 9.66
CA SER A 286 -8.61 0.97 9.35
C SER A 286 -9.55 0.24 8.39
N ASP A 287 -9.01 -0.61 7.51
CA ASP A 287 -9.78 -1.48 6.62
C ASP A 287 -10.40 -2.68 7.35
N GLY A 288 -9.95 -2.96 8.58
CA GLY A 288 -10.35 -4.08 9.42
C GLY A 288 -9.38 -5.27 9.41
N THR A 289 -8.25 -5.18 8.69
CA THR A 289 -7.16 -6.16 8.75
C THR A 289 -6.58 -6.20 10.17
N ILE A 290 -6.32 -7.38 10.72
CA ILE A 290 -5.67 -7.55 12.02
C ILE A 290 -4.26 -8.07 11.78
N VAL A 291 -3.25 -7.37 12.26
CA VAL A 291 -1.85 -7.79 12.19
C VAL A 291 -1.37 -8.14 13.59
N THR A 292 -0.95 -9.38 13.81
CA THR A 292 -0.50 -9.90 15.10
C THR A 292 1.00 -10.19 15.05
N LEU A 293 1.76 -9.65 16.01
CA LEU A 293 3.17 -10.00 16.18
C LEU A 293 3.25 -11.34 16.91
N LEU A 294 3.72 -12.39 16.23
CA LEU A 294 3.81 -13.73 16.83
C LEU A 294 5.00 -13.84 17.80
N PRO A 295 4.96 -14.75 18.79
CA PRO A 295 6.12 -15.08 19.62
C PRO A 295 7.36 -15.56 18.85
N SER A 296 7.20 -15.98 17.59
CA SER A 296 8.30 -16.33 16.69
C SER A 296 9.04 -15.10 16.16
N GLY A 297 8.46 -13.91 16.22
CA GLY A 297 8.96 -12.68 15.57
C GLY A 297 8.32 -12.38 14.22
N GLU A 298 7.53 -13.30 13.67
CA GLU A 298 6.82 -13.14 12.40
C GLU A 298 5.51 -12.34 12.58
N LEU A 299 5.05 -11.71 11.51
CA LEU A 299 3.75 -11.04 11.46
C LEU A 299 2.69 -11.97 10.90
N GLN A 300 1.65 -12.24 11.69
CA GLN A 300 0.43 -12.86 11.23
C GLN A 300 -0.55 -11.79 10.75
N ILE A 301 -0.98 -11.87 9.49
CA ILE A 301 -1.86 -10.89 8.84
C ILE A 301 -3.21 -11.56 8.58
N ASP A 302 -4.23 -11.14 9.32
CA ASP A 302 -5.61 -11.58 9.21
C ASP A 302 -6.43 -10.53 8.44
N PRO A 303 -6.77 -10.76 7.16
CA PRO A 303 -7.48 -9.78 6.34
C PRO A 303 -8.88 -9.42 6.86
N PRO A 304 -9.43 -8.26 6.48
CA PRO A 304 -10.66 -7.72 7.07
C PRO A 304 -11.86 -8.61 6.82
N ALA A 305 -12.78 -8.69 7.79
CA ALA A 305 -14.04 -9.42 7.61
C ALA A 305 -14.87 -8.90 6.41
N THR A 306 -14.65 -7.65 5.98
CA THR A 306 -15.27 -6.96 4.84
C THR A 306 -14.58 -7.19 3.50
N GLN A 307 -13.35 -7.72 3.49
CA GLN A 307 -12.65 -8.15 2.26
C GLN A 307 -13.31 -9.43 1.74
N THR A 308 -14.49 -9.23 1.15
CA THR A 308 -15.36 -10.24 0.56
C THR A 308 -16.03 -9.57 -0.64
N GLY A 309 -15.56 -9.78 -1.87
CA GLY A 309 -16.00 -8.80 -2.86
C GLY A 309 -15.22 -8.63 -4.13
N LEU A 310 -13.95 -8.99 -4.10
CA LEU A 310 -12.94 -8.40 -4.96
C LEU A 310 -13.07 -8.72 -6.44
N THR A 311 -13.42 -7.68 -7.19
CA THR A 311 -13.54 -7.70 -8.65
C THR A 311 -12.20 -7.50 -9.36
N SER A 312 -11.13 -7.21 -8.61
CA SER A 312 -9.74 -7.02 -9.04
C SER A 312 -8.84 -7.34 -7.85
N SER A 313 -7.52 -7.38 -8.03
CA SER A 313 -6.62 -7.39 -6.87
C SER A 313 -6.91 -6.20 -5.96
N GLU A 314 -6.92 -6.47 -4.67
CA GLU A 314 -6.89 -5.44 -3.64
C GLU A 314 -5.53 -5.54 -2.96
N THR A 315 -4.88 -4.39 -2.85
CA THR A 315 -3.58 -4.23 -2.21
C THR A 315 -3.80 -3.37 -0.99
N ILE A 316 -3.31 -3.84 0.15
CA ILE A 316 -3.26 -3.07 1.39
C ILE A 316 -1.81 -2.85 1.76
N HIS A 317 -1.52 -1.70 2.34
CA HIS A 317 -0.19 -1.35 2.81
C HIS A 317 -0.23 -1.03 4.30
N PHE A 318 0.71 -1.53 5.07
CA PHE A 318 0.91 -1.06 6.44
C PHE A 318 2.40 -0.88 6.69
N THR A 319 2.76 -0.20 7.78
CA THR A 319 4.16 -0.07 8.17
C THR A 319 4.49 -0.91 9.38
N TYR A 320 5.77 -1.27 9.52
CA TYR A 320 6.31 -1.85 10.74
C TYR A 320 7.62 -1.14 11.09
N THR A 321 7.92 -1.03 12.38
CA THR A 321 9.16 -0.43 12.88
C THR A 321 9.98 -1.47 13.60
N VAL A 322 11.25 -1.56 13.27
CA VAL A 322 12.21 -2.52 13.82
C VAL A 322 13.25 -1.78 14.64
N ASP A 323 13.62 -2.33 15.79
CA ASP A 323 14.83 -1.93 16.53
C ASP A 323 15.92 -2.97 16.30
N ASN A 324 17.13 -2.53 15.97
CA ASN A 324 18.28 -3.41 15.75
C ASN A 324 18.92 -3.97 17.04
N GLY A 325 18.30 -3.73 18.20
CA GLY A 325 18.78 -4.07 19.54
C GLY A 325 19.83 -3.12 20.10
N SER A 326 20.22 -2.08 19.35
CA SER A 326 21.17 -1.04 19.75
C SER A 326 20.53 0.35 19.83
N GLY A 327 19.20 0.45 19.68
CA GLY A 327 18.45 1.69 19.72
C GLY A 327 18.44 2.47 18.41
N ILE A 328 18.89 1.87 17.30
CA ILE A 328 18.59 2.40 15.96
C ILE A 328 17.31 1.73 15.51
N THR A 329 16.31 2.54 15.20
CA THR A 329 15.05 2.09 14.65
C THR A 329 14.91 2.48 13.19
N ASP A 330 14.26 1.64 12.41
CA ASP A 330 13.85 1.97 11.05
C ASP A 330 12.46 1.42 10.75
N THR A 331 11.77 2.08 9.83
CA THR A 331 10.40 1.74 9.44
C THR A 331 10.38 1.31 7.98
N ALA A 332 9.62 0.25 7.68
CA ALA A 332 9.43 -0.25 6.33
C ALA A 332 7.95 -0.56 6.06
N PHE A 333 7.61 -0.74 4.78
CA PHE A 333 6.27 -1.11 4.35
C PHE A 333 6.12 -2.62 4.27
N VAL A 334 4.90 -3.09 4.54
CA VAL A 334 4.42 -4.39 4.07
C VAL A 334 3.31 -4.15 3.06
N THR A 335 3.44 -4.73 1.88
CA THR A 335 2.42 -4.75 0.83
C THR A 335 1.74 -6.10 0.77
N VAL A 336 0.42 -6.13 0.87
CA VAL A 336 -0.35 -7.38 0.93
C VAL A 336 -1.43 -7.41 -0.15
N THR A 337 -1.48 -8.48 -0.95
CA THR A 337 -2.36 -8.53 -2.14
C THR A 337 -3.17 -9.81 -2.29
N ALA A 338 -4.44 -9.65 -2.70
CA ALA A 338 -5.37 -10.76 -2.95
C ALA A 338 -5.58 -11.10 -4.44
N ILE A 339 -5.60 -12.40 -4.83
CA ILE A 339 -5.79 -12.89 -6.22
C ILE A 339 -6.82 -14.07 -6.42
N PRO A 340 -7.48 -14.22 -7.61
CA PRO A 340 -8.53 -15.25 -7.89
C PRO A 340 -8.02 -16.60 -8.48
N CYS A 341 -8.67 -17.76 -8.16
CA CYS A 341 -8.15 -19.13 -8.41
C CYS A 341 -9.17 -20.24 -8.87
N PHE A 342 -8.70 -21.35 -9.47
CA PHE A 342 -9.45 -22.59 -9.84
C PHE A 342 -9.34 -23.71 -8.78
N ALA A 343 -10.39 -24.49 -8.46
CA ALA A 343 -10.25 -25.60 -7.50
C ALA A 343 -9.65 -26.89 -8.11
N ARG A 344 -9.00 -27.73 -7.29
CA ARG A 344 -8.47 -29.05 -7.64
C ARG A 344 -9.55 -29.91 -8.29
N GLY A 345 -9.15 -30.67 -9.31
CA GLY A 345 -10.05 -31.53 -10.08
C GLY A 345 -10.81 -30.79 -11.17
N THR A 346 -10.73 -29.46 -11.23
CA THR A 346 -11.27 -28.69 -12.36
C THR A 346 -10.61 -29.16 -13.65
N MET A 347 -11.43 -29.52 -14.63
CA MET A 347 -10.95 -30.08 -15.89
C MET A 347 -10.78 -28.98 -16.93
N ILE A 348 -9.56 -28.74 -17.37
CA ILE A 348 -9.22 -27.71 -18.34
C ILE A 348 -9.11 -28.31 -19.74
N LEU A 349 -9.77 -27.70 -20.73
CA LEU A 349 -9.72 -28.17 -22.11
C LEU A 349 -8.34 -27.93 -22.73
N THR A 350 -7.62 -29.00 -23.06
CA THR A 350 -6.30 -28.94 -23.71
C THR A 350 -6.39 -29.36 -25.18
N ALA A 351 -5.27 -29.24 -25.91
CA ALA A 351 -5.12 -29.75 -27.27
C ALA A 351 -5.48 -31.23 -27.45
N HIS A 352 -5.42 -32.02 -26.38
CA HIS A 352 -5.61 -33.48 -26.40
C HIS A 352 -6.85 -33.92 -25.60
N GLY A 353 -7.78 -33.01 -25.36
CA GLY A 353 -8.95 -33.23 -24.50
C GLY A 353 -8.75 -32.62 -23.12
N GLU A 354 -9.69 -32.87 -22.22
CA GLU A 354 -9.67 -32.24 -20.91
C GLU A 354 -8.65 -32.92 -19.98
N LYS A 355 -7.90 -32.11 -19.21
CA LYS A 355 -6.99 -32.56 -18.16
C LYS A 355 -7.33 -31.89 -16.83
N PRO A 356 -7.19 -32.57 -15.68
CA PRO A 356 -7.31 -31.93 -14.37
C PRO A 356 -6.24 -30.84 -14.19
N VAL A 357 -6.62 -29.71 -13.62
CA VAL A 357 -5.76 -28.53 -13.46
C VAL A 357 -4.46 -28.84 -12.69
N GLU A 358 -4.52 -29.73 -11.70
CA GLU A 358 -3.34 -30.14 -10.91
C GLU A 358 -2.30 -30.97 -11.68
N THR A 359 -2.64 -31.42 -12.89
CA THR A 359 -1.74 -32.23 -13.74
C THR A 359 -1.09 -31.42 -14.86
N LEU A 360 -1.51 -30.16 -15.02
CA LEU A 360 -0.95 -29.25 -16.01
C LEU A 360 0.44 -28.81 -15.58
N VAL A 361 1.27 -28.52 -16.58
CA VAL A 361 2.61 -27.97 -16.39
C VAL A 361 2.84 -26.82 -17.36
N PRO A 362 3.72 -25.86 -17.06
CA PRO A 362 4.13 -24.85 -18.04
C PRO A 362 4.54 -25.49 -19.38
N GLY A 363 4.10 -24.89 -20.47
CA GLY A 363 4.23 -25.40 -21.85
C GLY A 363 3.05 -26.25 -22.33
N ASP A 364 2.16 -26.74 -21.46
CA ASP A 364 0.93 -27.39 -21.91
C ASP A 364 0.04 -26.40 -22.70
N ARG A 365 -0.58 -26.89 -23.77
CA ARG A 365 -1.40 -26.09 -24.69
C ARG A 365 -2.89 -26.19 -24.38
N ILE A 366 -3.47 -25.07 -23.97
CA ILE A 366 -4.86 -24.93 -23.53
C ILE A 366 -5.72 -24.31 -24.62
N ALA A 367 -6.92 -24.84 -24.81
CA ALA A 367 -7.88 -24.27 -25.73
C ALA A 367 -8.47 -22.98 -25.14
N THR A 368 -8.29 -21.90 -25.87
CA THR A 368 -8.84 -20.57 -25.55
C THR A 368 -9.98 -20.24 -26.50
N ARG A 369 -10.85 -19.32 -26.07
CA ARG A 369 -11.99 -18.84 -26.87
C ARG A 369 -11.53 -18.14 -28.15
N ASP A 370 -10.60 -17.19 -28.00
CA ASP A 370 -10.31 -16.21 -29.05
C ASP A 370 -9.06 -16.56 -29.86
N ASN A 371 -8.06 -17.17 -29.22
CA ASN A 371 -6.72 -17.30 -29.77
C ASN A 371 -6.32 -18.75 -30.08
N GLY A 372 -7.27 -19.67 -30.10
CA GLY A 372 -6.98 -21.09 -30.34
C GLY A 372 -6.19 -21.72 -29.19
N LEU A 373 -5.22 -22.60 -29.50
CA LEU A 373 -4.39 -23.24 -28.48
C LEU A 373 -3.26 -22.32 -28.00
N GLN A 374 -3.26 -21.96 -26.72
CA GLN A 374 -2.25 -21.10 -26.08
C GLN A 374 -1.42 -21.88 -25.07
N GLU A 375 -0.14 -21.56 -24.95
CA GLU A 375 0.78 -22.22 -24.04
C GLU A 375 0.68 -21.62 -22.64
N ILE A 376 0.55 -22.47 -21.62
CA ILE A 376 0.69 -22.03 -20.23
C ILE A 376 2.13 -21.57 -20.02
N ARG A 377 2.30 -20.36 -19.50
CA ARG A 377 3.61 -19.81 -19.15
C ARG A 377 3.96 -20.07 -17.69
N TRP A 378 2.96 -20.06 -16.81
CA TRP A 378 3.16 -20.25 -15.39
C TRP A 378 1.92 -20.84 -14.71
N ILE A 379 2.14 -21.58 -13.61
CA ILE A 379 1.08 -22.16 -12.78
C ILE A 379 1.36 -21.86 -11.30
N GLY A 380 0.42 -21.21 -10.63
CA GLY A 380 0.40 -21.05 -9.17
C GLY A 380 -0.50 -22.07 -8.49
N THR A 381 -0.19 -22.49 -7.25
CA THR A 381 -1.03 -23.43 -6.49
C THR A 381 -1.01 -23.17 -4.98
N ARG A 382 -2.14 -23.41 -4.28
CA ARG A 382 -2.25 -23.30 -2.80
C ARG A 382 -3.41 -24.11 -2.23
N LYS A 383 -3.24 -24.78 -1.07
CA LYS A 383 -4.29 -25.53 -0.34
C LYS A 383 -4.77 -24.76 0.90
N VAL A 384 -6.09 -24.71 1.13
CA VAL A 384 -6.74 -23.85 2.14
C VAL A 384 -8.01 -24.52 2.72
N ALA A 385 -8.45 -24.15 3.92
CA ALA A 385 -9.72 -24.64 4.48
C ALA A 385 -10.93 -24.15 3.66
N ALA A 386 -11.92 -25.01 3.39
CA ALA A 386 -13.09 -24.72 2.57
C ALA A 386 -14.24 -24.07 3.37
N GLU A 387 -13.96 -23.02 4.13
CA GLU A 387 -14.93 -22.34 5.00
C GLU A 387 -14.92 -20.83 4.89
N GLY A 388 -15.99 -20.19 5.40
CA GLY A 388 -16.12 -18.74 5.43
C GLY A 388 -16.01 -18.14 4.03
N ARG A 389 -14.98 -17.31 3.83
CA ARG A 389 -14.68 -16.62 2.57
C ARG A 389 -13.85 -17.45 1.57
N PHE A 390 -13.33 -18.60 1.98
CA PHE A 390 -12.69 -19.60 1.08
C PHE A 390 -13.64 -20.64 0.55
N ALA A 391 -14.84 -20.66 1.12
CA ALA A 391 -15.93 -21.53 0.78
C ALA A 391 -16.13 -21.52 -0.75
N PRO A 392 -15.72 -22.60 -1.44
CA PRO A 392 -15.71 -22.60 -2.89
C PRO A 392 -17.10 -22.40 -3.46
N ILE A 393 -17.20 -21.72 -4.60
CA ILE A 393 -18.47 -21.58 -5.30
C ILE A 393 -18.62 -22.74 -6.26
N ALA A 394 -19.63 -23.57 -6.04
CA ALA A 394 -20.09 -24.56 -6.99
C ALA A 394 -21.09 -23.93 -7.95
N ILE A 395 -20.75 -23.97 -9.23
CA ILE A 395 -21.66 -23.68 -10.33
C ILE A 395 -22.14 -25.03 -10.84
N GLU A 396 -23.39 -25.38 -10.57
CA GLU A 396 -23.97 -26.66 -10.93
C GLU A 396 -24.09 -26.81 -12.45
N ALA A 397 -24.01 -28.04 -12.94
CA ALA A 397 -24.00 -28.34 -14.36
C ALA A 397 -25.22 -27.73 -15.08
N GLY A 398 -24.98 -27.05 -16.21
CA GLY A 398 -26.05 -26.47 -17.03
C GLY A 398 -26.42 -25.02 -16.70
N THR A 399 -25.91 -24.44 -15.60
CA THR A 399 -26.35 -23.14 -15.06
C THR A 399 -26.09 -21.97 -16.01
N PHE A 400 -25.02 -22.03 -16.82
CA PHE A 400 -24.67 -21.01 -17.81
C PHE A 400 -24.35 -21.61 -19.18
N GLY A 401 -25.08 -22.66 -19.56
CA GLY A 401 -24.88 -23.39 -20.81
C GLY A 401 -24.36 -24.80 -20.58
N MET A 402 -23.86 -25.45 -21.64
CA MET A 402 -23.42 -26.85 -21.56
C MET A 402 -22.04 -27.00 -20.91
N HIS A 403 -22.03 -27.22 -19.61
CA HIS A 403 -20.83 -27.48 -18.81
C HIS A 403 -21.13 -28.47 -17.67
N ARG A 404 -20.08 -29.09 -17.11
CA ARG A 404 -20.18 -29.89 -15.89
C ARG A 404 -20.22 -29.00 -14.65
N ARG A 405 -20.46 -29.59 -13.48
CA ARG A 405 -20.31 -28.89 -12.21
C ARG A 405 -18.88 -28.36 -12.11
N LEU A 406 -18.74 -27.05 -11.93
CA LEU A 406 -17.47 -26.37 -11.79
C LEU A 406 -17.35 -25.84 -10.35
N VAL A 407 -16.19 -26.00 -9.75
CA VAL A 407 -15.88 -25.45 -8.42
C VAL A 407 -14.72 -24.47 -8.58
N VAL A 408 -14.95 -23.22 -8.17
CA VAL A 408 -13.97 -22.14 -8.30
C VAL A 408 -13.91 -21.33 -7.03
N SER A 409 -12.85 -20.53 -6.88
CA SER A 409 -12.82 -19.51 -5.84
C SER A 409 -13.96 -18.50 -6.07
N PRO A 410 -14.46 -17.85 -5.00
CA PRO A 410 -15.56 -16.89 -5.09
C PRO A 410 -15.38 -15.79 -6.14
N GLN A 411 -14.15 -15.32 -6.37
CA GLN A 411 -13.88 -14.24 -7.32
C GLN A 411 -13.62 -14.66 -8.75
N HIS A 412 -13.42 -15.97 -8.99
CA HIS A 412 -13.10 -16.44 -10.32
C HIS A 412 -14.18 -16.03 -11.31
N ARG A 413 -13.81 -15.29 -12.36
CA ARG A 413 -14.82 -14.75 -13.26
C ARG A 413 -15.22 -15.76 -14.32
N VAL A 414 -16.54 -15.84 -14.47
CA VAL A 414 -17.21 -16.59 -15.52
C VAL A 414 -17.58 -15.62 -16.63
N MET A 415 -17.30 -16.01 -17.87
CA MET A 415 -17.73 -15.23 -19.03
C MET A 415 -19.21 -15.51 -19.28
N LEU A 416 -20.03 -14.46 -19.24
CA LEU A 416 -21.45 -14.53 -19.52
C LEU A 416 -21.78 -13.79 -20.81
N THR A 417 -22.62 -14.43 -21.62
CA THR A 417 -23.29 -13.81 -22.76
C THR A 417 -24.71 -13.43 -22.35
N HIS A 418 -25.05 -12.14 -22.35
CA HIS A 418 -26.37 -11.69 -21.96
C HIS A 418 -26.78 -10.44 -22.72
N TRP A 419 -28.02 -10.38 -23.23
CA TRP A 419 -28.50 -9.23 -24.01
C TRP A 419 -28.48 -7.92 -23.23
N MET A 420 -28.64 -7.98 -21.90
CA MET A 420 -28.53 -6.79 -21.05
C MET A 420 -27.10 -6.24 -20.98
N ALA A 421 -26.08 -7.10 -21.20
CA ALA A 421 -24.70 -6.64 -21.26
C ALA A 421 -24.49 -5.70 -22.45
N GLU A 422 -25.08 -6.03 -23.60
CA GLU A 422 -25.05 -5.18 -24.81
C GLU A 422 -25.76 -3.84 -24.54
N VAL A 423 -26.91 -3.87 -23.86
CA VAL A 423 -27.70 -2.68 -23.55
C VAL A 423 -27.01 -1.75 -22.54
N MET A 424 -26.40 -2.33 -21.49
CA MET A 424 -25.83 -1.55 -20.39
C MET A 424 -24.38 -1.14 -20.61
N PHE A 425 -23.60 -1.98 -21.28
CA PHE A 425 -22.14 -1.83 -21.38
C PHE A 425 -21.64 -1.80 -22.83
N GLY A 426 -22.49 -2.08 -23.81
CA GLY A 426 -22.09 -2.16 -25.21
C GLY A 426 -21.29 -3.42 -25.56
N GLU A 427 -21.33 -4.44 -24.70
CA GLU A 427 -20.55 -5.67 -24.81
C GLU A 427 -21.45 -6.90 -24.84
N ASP A 428 -21.25 -7.81 -25.80
CA ASP A 428 -22.00 -9.08 -25.88
C ASP A 428 -21.57 -10.09 -24.80
N GLU A 429 -20.32 -9.94 -24.33
CA GLU A 429 -19.63 -10.87 -23.46
C GLU A 429 -18.95 -10.10 -22.32
N VAL A 430 -19.28 -10.46 -21.09
CA VAL A 430 -18.75 -9.81 -19.88
C VAL A 430 -18.26 -10.84 -18.88
N LEU A 431 -17.38 -10.44 -17.98
CA LEU A 431 -16.86 -11.29 -16.92
C LEU A 431 -17.54 -10.97 -15.59
N VAL A 432 -18.09 -11.97 -14.92
CA VAL A 432 -18.77 -11.83 -13.62
C VAL A 432 -18.18 -12.80 -12.60
N ALA A 433 -17.85 -12.31 -11.40
CA ALA A 433 -17.31 -13.13 -10.32
C ALA A 433 -18.32 -14.20 -9.84
N ALA A 434 -17.86 -15.42 -9.58
CA ALA A 434 -18.72 -16.54 -9.20
C ALA A 434 -19.61 -16.27 -7.98
N LYS A 435 -19.12 -15.52 -6.98
CA LYS A 435 -19.89 -15.13 -5.78
C LYS A 435 -21.08 -14.21 -6.10
N ASP A 436 -20.94 -13.35 -7.11
CA ASP A 436 -22.00 -12.42 -7.50
C ASP A 436 -23.09 -13.12 -8.31
N LEU A 437 -22.86 -14.38 -8.69
CA LEU A 437 -23.81 -15.28 -9.34
C LEU A 437 -24.55 -16.19 -8.35
N VAL A 438 -24.18 -16.17 -7.06
CA VAL A 438 -24.77 -17.04 -6.03
C VAL A 438 -26.26 -16.77 -5.92
N ASN A 439 -27.05 -17.85 -6.03
CA ASN A 439 -28.51 -17.82 -5.98
C ASN A 439 -29.07 -18.91 -5.06
N ASP A 440 -28.21 -19.53 -4.25
CA ASP A 440 -28.50 -20.62 -3.31
C ASP A 440 -29.18 -21.85 -3.93
N CYS A 441 -29.17 -21.96 -5.27
CA CYS A 441 -29.78 -23.05 -6.03
C CYS A 441 -28.76 -23.69 -6.98
N SER A 442 -28.51 -23.02 -8.10
CA SER A 442 -27.66 -23.51 -9.19
C SER A 442 -26.24 -22.96 -9.09
N VAL A 443 -26.04 -21.88 -8.33
CA VAL A 443 -24.73 -21.40 -7.89
C VAL A 443 -24.76 -21.30 -6.38
N ARG A 444 -23.91 -22.08 -5.70
CA ARG A 444 -23.94 -22.23 -4.24
C ARG A 444 -22.55 -22.22 -3.62
N VAL A 445 -22.51 -21.76 -2.39
CA VAL A 445 -21.32 -21.82 -1.52
C VAL A 445 -21.16 -23.26 -0.99
N LEU A 446 -19.94 -23.80 -1.03
CA LEU A 446 -19.56 -25.10 -0.44
C LEU A 446 -18.91 -24.93 0.92
N GLY A 447 -19.03 -25.91 1.82
CA GLY A 447 -18.40 -25.88 3.14
C GLY A 447 -17.35 -26.98 3.35
N PRO A 448 -16.73 -27.07 4.54
CA PRO A 448 -15.72 -28.09 4.85
C PRO A 448 -16.23 -29.52 4.66
N GLY A 449 -17.53 -29.75 4.90
CA GLY A 449 -18.17 -31.05 4.71
C GLY A 449 -18.25 -31.53 3.25
N ASP A 450 -17.96 -30.66 2.28
CA ASP A 450 -17.91 -31.00 0.86
C ASP A 450 -16.52 -31.52 0.42
N PHE A 451 -15.51 -31.54 1.32
CA PHE A 451 -14.12 -31.92 1.03
C PHE A 451 -13.58 -32.93 2.06
N ASP A 452 -12.76 -33.90 1.61
CA ASP A 452 -12.32 -35.03 2.45
C ASP A 452 -11.53 -34.60 3.71
N ASP A 453 -10.71 -33.55 3.61
CA ASP A 453 -9.92 -32.99 4.72
C ASP A 453 -10.48 -31.65 5.22
N GLY A 454 -11.67 -31.22 4.75
CA GLY A 454 -12.17 -29.87 4.99
C GLY A 454 -11.41 -28.77 4.24
N GLU A 455 -10.50 -29.13 3.34
CA GLU A 455 -9.64 -28.22 2.58
C GLU A 455 -9.88 -28.33 1.06
N VAL A 456 -9.73 -27.20 0.37
CA VAL A 456 -9.74 -27.06 -1.08
C VAL A 456 -8.35 -26.61 -1.55
N GLU A 457 -7.88 -27.14 -2.67
CA GLU A 457 -6.64 -26.68 -3.31
C GLU A 457 -6.96 -25.90 -4.57
N TYR A 458 -6.30 -24.76 -4.73
CA TYR A 458 -6.55 -23.76 -5.74
C TYR A 458 -5.35 -23.64 -6.71
N PHE A 459 -5.62 -23.27 -7.97
CA PHE A 459 -4.64 -23.19 -9.07
C PHE A 459 -4.83 -21.92 -9.91
N HIS A 460 -3.75 -21.36 -10.44
CA HIS A 460 -3.75 -20.21 -11.36
C HIS A 460 -3.04 -20.59 -12.66
N LEU A 461 -3.57 -20.14 -13.80
CA LEU A 461 -2.98 -20.40 -15.11
C LEU A 461 -2.68 -19.09 -15.82
N LEU A 462 -1.42 -18.85 -16.14
CA LEU A 462 -0.95 -17.64 -16.82
C LEU A 462 -0.53 -17.95 -18.26
N PHE A 463 -0.82 -17.05 -19.20
CA PHE A 463 -0.57 -17.18 -20.64
C PHE A 463 0.20 -15.95 -21.16
N ASP A 464 0.38 -15.81 -22.48
CA ASP A 464 0.99 -14.60 -23.07
C ASP A 464 0.12 -13.35 -23.03
N GLN A 465 -1.19 -13.55 -22.93
CA GLN A 465 -2.21 -12.51 -22.82
C GLN A 465 -3.32 -13.08 -21.97
N HIS A 466 -4.19 -12.22 -21.42
CA HIS A 466 -5.37 -12.72 -20.72
C HIS A 466 -6.25 -13.54 -21.66
N GLN A 467 -6.59 -14.76 -21.27
CA GLN A 467 -7.38 -15.68 -22.09
C GLN A 467 -8.71 -16.00 -21.42
N ILE A 468 -9.73 -16.22 -22.25
CA ILE A 468 -10.90 -16.98 -21.85
C ILE A 468 -10.63 -18.45 -22.17
N ILE A 469 -10.65 -19.31 -21.16
CA ILE A 469 -10.42 -20.75 -21.28
C ILE A 469 -11.69 -21.54 -20.95
N PHE A 470 -11.67 -22.84 -21.20
CA PHE A 470 -12.80 -23.72 -20.88
C PHE A 470 -12.47 -24.62 -19.69
N SER A 471 -13.18 -24.37 -18.58
CA SER A 471 -13.03 -25.02 -17.28
C SER A 471 -14.30 -25.80 -16.98
N ASP A 472 -14.20 -27.12 -16.98
CA ASP A 472 -15.35 -28.05 -16.96
C ASP A 472 -16.38 -27.77 -18.06
N GLY A 473 -15.93 -27.21 -19.17
CA GLY A 473 -16.74 -26.80 -20.32
C GLY A 473 -17.34 -25.40 -20.20
N LEU A 474 -17.22 -24.72 -19.06
CA LEU A 474 -17.66 -23.34 -18.87
C LEU A 474 -16.54 -22.36 -19.23
N ALA A 475 -16.89 -21.25 -19.90
CA ALA A 475 -15.92 -20.22 -20.25
C ALA A 475 -15.57 -19.38 -19.02
N THR A 476 -14.30 -19.40 -18.62
CA THR A 476 -13.79 -18.67 -17.46
C THR A 476 -12.50 -17.95 -17.82
N GLU A 477 -12.13 -16.97 -17.00
CA GLU A 477 -10.91 -16.21 -17.20
C GLU A 477 -9.64 -17.01 -16.84
N SER A 478 -8.50 -16.62 -17.41
CA SER A 478 -7.17 -17.04 -16.95
C SER A 478 -6.64 -16.04 -15.92
N PHE A 479 -5.46 -16.26 -15.36
CA PHE A 479 -4.83 -15.23 -14.54
C PHE A 479 -4.49 -14.01 -15.40
N LEU A 480 -4.89 -12.81 -14.94
CA LEU A 480 -4.54 -11.52 -15.51
C LEU A 480 -3.59 -10.80 -14.55
N PRO A 481 -2.27 -10.83 -14.81
CA PRO A 481 -1.32 -10.03 -14.08
C PRO A 481 -1.46 -8.56 -14.51
N GLY A 482 -2.05 -7.74 -13.63
CA GLY A 482 -1.97 -6.29 -13.72
C GLY A 482 -0.73 -5.77 -12.98
N PRO A 483 -0.37 -4.49 -13.15
CA PRO A 483 0.78 -3.87 -12.47
C PRO A 483 0.78 -4.09 -10.96
N THR A 484 -0.39 -3.91 -10.37
CA THR A 484 -0.69 -4.20 -8.96
C THR A 484 -0.37 -5.66 -8.64
N VAL A 485 -1.06 -6.60 -9.29
CA VAL A 485 -0.84 -8.04 -9.12
C VAL A 485 0.63 -8.44 -9.27
N MET A 486 1.35 -7.86 -10.24
CA MET A 486 2.75 -8.17 -10.53
C MET A 486 3.73 -7.62 -9.48
N ASN A 487 3.45 -6.48 -8.87
CA ASN A 487 4.26 -5.94 -7.77
C ASN A 487 4.15 -6.76 -6.50
N ASP A 488 3.08 -7.53 -6.40
CA ASP A 488 2.70 -8.15 -5.15
C ASP A 488 2.97 -9.66 -5.09
N LEU A 489 3.38 -10.25 -6.22
CA LEU A 489 3.97 -11.59 -6.26
C LEU A 489 5.32 -11.58 -5.54
N ASP A 490 5.66 -12.68 -4.85
CA ASP A 490 6.98 -12.86 -4.23
C ASP A 490 8.10 -12.52 -5.23
N ALA A 491 9.18 -11.87 -4.79
CA ALA A 491 10.23 -11.38 -5.68
C ALA A 491 10.78 -12.46 -6.64
N ALA A 492 10.88 -13.71 -6.19
CA ALA A 492 11.29 -14.84 -7.03
C ALA A 492 10.26 -15.21 -8.11
N VAL A 493 8.97 -15.12 -7.79
CA VAL A 493 7.86 -15.36 -8.73
C VAL A 493 7.72 -14.18 -9.68
N GLN A 494 7.88 -12.95 -9.19
CA GLN A 494 7.88 -11.75 -10.00
C GLN A 494 9.04 -11.76 -11.00
N GLU A 495 10.26 -12.09 -10.56
CA GLU A 495 11.44 -12.22 -11.43
C GLU A 495 11.22 -13.32 -12.47
N GLU A 496 10.61 -14.44 -12.10
CA GLU A 496 10.22 -15.51 -13.02
C GLU A 496 9.21 -15.02 -14.07
N VAL A 497 8.14 -14.32 -13.66
CA VAL A 497 7.12 -13.79 -14.58
C VAL A 497 7.69 -12.69 -15.49
N LEU A 498 8.49 -11.77 -14.97
CA LEU A 498 9.17 -10.73 -15.77
C LEU A 498 10.19 -11.31 -16.75
N ALA A 499 10.89 -12.38 -16.36
CA ALA A 499 11.79 -13.11 -17.26
C ALA A 499 11.02 -13.82 -18.40
N LEU A 500 9.80 -14.28 -18.13
CA LEU A 500 8.92 -14.91 -19.11
C LEU A 500 8.26 -13.88 -20.05
N PHE A 501 8.03 -12.65 -19.58
CA PHE A 501 7.37 -11.57 -20.33
C PHE A 501 8.21 -10.29 -20.39
N PRO A 502 9.19 -10.21 -21.31
CA PRO A 502 10.11 -9.07 -21.39
C PRO A 502 9.45 -7.76 -21.85
N ASP A 503 8.22 -7.83 -22.35
CA ASP A 503 7.41 -6.67 -22.75
C ASP A 503 6.66 -6.04 -21.56
N ILE A 504 6.65 -6.69 -20.40
CA ILE A 504 6.23 -6.07 -19.14
C ILE A 504 7.36 -5.15 -18.69
N ASP A 505 7.06 -3.86 -18.58
CA ASP A 505 7.99 -2.86 -18.07
C ASP A 505 8.40 -3.23 -16.64
N PRO A 506 9.70 -3.44 -16.35
CA PRO A 506 10.15 -3.87 -15.03
C PRO A 506 9.89 -2.84 -13.93
N ASP A 507 9.71 -1.56 -14.28
CA ASP A 507 9.52 -0.47 -13.33
C ASP A 507 8.03 -0.19 -13.11
N THR A 508 7.23 -0.15 -14.17
CA THR A 508 5.79 0.14 -14.07
C THR A 508 4.93 -1.11 -13.95
N LYS A 509 5.47 -2.30 -14.27
CA LYS A 509 4.75 -3.57 -14.40
C LYS A 509 3.56 -3.55 -15.37
N ASP A 510 3.47 -2.52 -16.20
CA ASP A 510 2.56 -2.45 -17.33
C ASP A 510 3.11 -3.25 -18.51
N GLY A 511 2.23 -3.75 -19.38
CA GLY A 511 2.65 -4.34 -20.66
C GLY A 511 2.10 -5.74 -20.94
N TYR A 512 1.48 -6.40 -19.95
CA TYR A 512 0.83 -7.70 -20.18
C TYR A 512 -0.42 -7.60 -21.06
N GLY A 513 -1.11 -6.45 -21.02
CA GLY A 513 -2.29 -6.17 -21.83
C GLY A 513 -3.61 -6.22 -21.06
N PRO A 514 -4.71 -5.77 -21.70
CA PRO A 514 -6.01 -5.64 -21.04
C PRO A 514 -6.68 -6.99 -20.79
N ALA A 515 -7.74 -6.97 -19.97
CA ALA A 515 -8.60 -8.14 -19.83
C ALA A 515 -9.24 -8.53 -21.17
N ALA A 516 -9.38 -9.84 -21.44
CA ALA A 516 -10.00 -10.35 -22.67
C ALA A 516 -11.45 -9.88 -22.86
N ARG A 517 -12.19 -9.62 -21.78
CA ARG A 517 -13.56 -9.09 -21.77
C ARG A 517 -13.74 -8.13 -20.59
N LEU A 518 -14.77 -7.29 -20.65
CA LEU A 518 -15.07 -6.30 -19.61
C LEU A 518 -15.42 -7.00 -18.28
N PRO A 519 -14.63 -6.80 -17.20
CA PRO A 519 -14.97 -7.29 -15.88
C PRO A 519 -16.00 -6.38 -15.22
N LEU A 520 -17.16 -6.94 -14.86
CA LEU A 520 -18.20 -6.18 -14.15
C LEU A 520 -17.90 -6.09 -12.66
N ARG A 521 -18.32 -4.97 -12.05
CA ARG A 521 -18.42 -4.77 -10.60
C ARG A 521 -19.64 -5.49 -10.05
N ALA A 522 -19.66 -5.80 -8.75
CA ALA A 522 -20.77 -6.54 -8.12
C ALA A 522 -22.14 -5.86 -8.30
N PHE A 523 -22.22 -4.53 -8.28
CA PHE A 523 -23.47 -3.81 -8.53
C PHE A 523 -23.88 -3.81 -10.01
N GLU A 524 -22.92 -3.81 -10.94
CA GLU A 524 -23.16 -3.89 -12.38
C GLU A 524 -23.67 -5.28 -12.76
N ALA A 525 -23.03 -6.33 -12.22
CA ALA A 525 -23.47 -7.71 -12.38
C ALA A 525 -24.89 -7.92 -11.85
N ARG A 526 -25.20 -7.42 -10.65
CA ARG A 526 -26.56 -7.48 -10.09
C ARG A 526 -27.58 -6.72 -10.92
N ALA A 527 -27.24 -5.53 -11.41
CA ALA A 527 -28.14 -4.76 -12.26
C ALA A 527 -28.40 -5.43 -13.61
N MET A 528 -27.39 -6.12 -14.18
CA MET A 528 -27.52 -6.87 -15.42
C MET A 528 -28.39 -8.13 -15.28
N LEU A 529 -28.36 -8.77 -14.11
CA LEU A 529 -29.05 -10.04 -13.82
C LEU A 529 -30.43 -9.87 -13.16
N ALA A 530 -30.80 -8.64 -12.77
CA ALA A 530 -32.11 -8.28 -12.23
C ALA A 530 -33.19 -8.21 -13.32
#